data_AF-A0A535XKX2-F1
#
_entry.id   AF-A0A535XKX2-F1
#
_cell.length_a   1.000
_cell.length_b   1.000
_cell.length_c   1.000
_cell.angle_alpha   90.00
_cell.angle_beta   90.00
_cell.angle_gamma   90.00
#
_symmetry.space_group_name_H-M   'P 1'
#
loop_
_entity.id
_entity.type
_entity.pdbx_description
1 polymer ?
#
loop_
_entity_poly.entity_id
_entity_poly.type
_entity_poly.pdbx_seq_one_letter_code
_entity_poly.pdbx_strand_id
1 'polypeptide(L)' 'MSIQRVGVVGFGQMGSGIAQICAQAGLDTLVREVEQSLVDKGFQRVDGSLARLVKSGR' A
#
# COMPACT_ATOMS: atom_id res chain seq x y z
N MET A 1 -4.69 -24.16 -0.48
CA MET A 1 -5.32 -22.97 -1.10
C MET A 1 -4.46 -21.77 -0.75
N SER A 2 -3.87 -21.08 -1.72
CA SER A 2 -3.00 -19.91 -1.47
C SER A 2 -3.78 -18.62 -1.64
N ILE A 3 -3.46 -17.60 -0.84
CA ILE A 3 -4.01 -16.26 -1.01
C ILE A 3 -3.40 -15.65 -2.28
N GLN A 4 -4.25 -15.20 -3.20
CA GLN A 4 -3.84 -14.58 -4.47
C GLN A 4 -4.17 -13.09 -4.53
N ARG A 5 -5.15 -12.64 -3.76
CA ARG A 5 -5.63 -11.26 -3.74
C ARG A 5 -5.91 -10.80 -2.31
N VAL A 6 -5.53 -9.56 -1.99
CA VAL A 6 -5.72 -8.92 -0.69
C VAL A 6 -6.51 -7.63 -0.86
N GLY A 7 -7.53 -7.43 -0.04
CA GLY A 7 -8.25 -6.16 0.08
C GLY A 7 -7.91 -5.47 1.38
N VAL A 8 -7.53 -4.19 1.32
CA VAL A 8 -7.26 -3.35 2.48
C VAL A 8 -8.34 -2.28 2.58
N VAL A 9 -9.11 -2.32 3.67
CA VAL A 9 -10.13 -1.31 3.97
C VAL A 9 -9.51 -0.24 4.86
N GLY A 10 -9.45 0.98 4.34
CA GLY A 10 -8.71 2.09 4.93
C GLY A 10 -7.32 2.23 4.29
N PHE A 11 -6.99 3.41 3.75
CA PHE A 11 -5.71 3.72 3.12
C PHE A 11 -4.96 4.85 3.83
N GLY A 12 -5.14 4.93 5.15
CA GLY A 12 -4.38 5.81 6.05
C GLY A 12 -2.95 5.33 6.33
N GLN A 13 -2.40 5.70 7.49
CA GLN A 13 -1.01 5.37 7.85
C GLN A 13 -0.73 3.86 7.89
N MET A 14 -1.57 3.08 8.58
CA MET A 14 -1.40 1.62 8.65
C MET A 14 -1.78 0.94 7.33
N GLY A 15 -2.92 1.34 6.74
CA GLY A 15 -3.44 0.74 5.51
C GLY A 15 -2.49 0.86 4.31
N SER A 16 -1.84 2.02 4.15
CA SER A 16 -0.81 2.20 3.11
C SER A 16 0.41 1.29 3.29
N GLY A 17 0.86 1.08 4.53
CA GLY A 17 1.96 0.15 4.83
C GLY A 17 1.58 -1.32 4.57
N ILE A 18 0.39 -1.74 5.00
CA ILE A 18 -0.12 -3.10 4.75
C ILE A 18 -0.24 -3.34 3.25
N ALA A 19 -0.86 -2.41 2.52
CA ALA A 19 -1.02 -2.50 1.08
C ALA A 19 0.32 -2.57 0.35
N GLN A 20 1.30 -1.75 0.75
CA GLN A 20 2.64 -1.79 0.17
C GLN A 20 3.31 -3.15 0.37
N ILE A 21 3.29 -3.71 1.59
CA ILE A 21 3.93 -4.99 1.88
C ILE A 21 3.26 -6.13 1.08
N CYS A 22 1.93 -6.15 1.01
CA CYS A 22 1.20 -7.14 0.22
C CYS A 22 1.53 -7.04 -1.27
N ALA A 23 1.54 -5.82 -1.83
CA ALA A 23 1.89 -5.59 -3.23
C ALA A 23 3.35 -5.98 -3.52
N GLN A 24 4.28 -5.66 -2.62
CA GLN A 24 5.69 -6.05 -2.74
C GLN A 24 5.89 -7.57 -2.63
N ALA A 25 5.01 -8.27 -1.91
CA ALA A 25 5.00 -9.73 -1.85
C ALA A 25 4.39 -10.39 -3.12
N GLY A 26 4.01 -9.60 -4.13
CA GLY A 26 3.45 -10.10 -5.39
C GLY A 26 1.96 -10.45 -5.31
N LEU A 27 1.26 -10.02 -4.25
CA LEU A 27 -0.18 -10.22 -4.11
C LEU A 27 -0.94 -9.11 -4.83
N ASP A 28 -1.96 -9.49 -5.59
CA ASP A 28 -2.89 -8.52 -6.17
C ASP A 28 -3.61 -7.77 -5.04
N THR A 29 -3.30 -6.49 -4.87
CA THR A 29 -3.68 -5.73 -3.69
C THR A 29 -4.61 -4.59 -4.06
N LEU A 30 -5.80 -4.60 -3.48
CA LEU A 30 -6.83 -3.58 -3.68
C LEU A 30 -7.00 -2.78 -2.39
N VAL A 31 -7.23 -1.48 -2.53
CA VAL A 31 -7.50 -0.59 -1.40
C VAL A 31 -8.88 0.04 -1.56
N ARG A 32 -9.60 0.21 -0.46
CA ARG A 32 -10.89 0.91 -0.43
C ARG A 32 -10.87 1.96 0.66
N GLU A 33 -11.37 3.14 0.32
CA GLU A 33 -11.47 4.27 1.24
C GLU A 33 -12.79 5.02 1.00
N VAL A 34 -13.19 5.85 1.97
CA VAL A 34 -14.43 6.63 1.90
C VAL A 34 -14.33 7.83 0.96
N GLU A 35 -13.12 8.38 0.76
CA GLU A 35 -12.88 9.55 -0.07
C GLU A 35 -11.62 9.41 -0.92
N GLN A 36 -11.65 9.98 -2.13
CA GLN A 36 -10.49 10.00 -3.04
C GLN A 36 -9.29 10.73 -2.44
N SER A 37 -9.52 11.80 -1.68
CA SER A 37 -8.45 12.59 -1.04
C SER A 37 -7.57 11.76 -0.10
N LEU A 38 -8.17 10.76 0.56
CA LEU A 38 -7.49 9.82 1.44
C LEU A 38 -6.75 8.75 0.63
N VAL A 39 -7.28 8.36 -0.53
CA VAL A 39 -6.61 7.48 -1.49
C VAL A 39 -5.27 8.11 -1.93
N ASP A 40 -5.33 9.36 -2.37
CA ASP A 40 -4.16 10.09 -2.87
C ASP A 40 -3.10 10.25 -1.77
N LYS A 41 -3.52 10.59 -0.54
CA LYS A 41 -2.62 10.66 0.63
C LYS A 41 -1.98 9.32 0.96
N GLY A 42 -2.69 8.20 0.79
CA GLY A 42 -2.13 6.88 0.99
C GLY A 42 -1.06 6.56 -0.04
N PHE A 43 -1.28 6.90 -1.32
CA PHE A 43 -0.28 6.72 -2.37
C PHE A 43 0.97 7.58 -2.11
N GLN A 44 0.80 8.84 -1.72
CA GLN A 44 1.94 9.69 -1.32
C GLN A 44 2.81 9.06 -0.21
N ARG A 45 2.19 8.35 0.74
CA ARG A 45 2.94 7.63 1.79
C ARG A 45 3.69 6.42 1.22
N VAL A 46 3.06 5.66 0.33
CA VAL A 46 3.69 4.53 -0.37
C VAL A 46 4.88 5.01 -1.19
N ASP A 47 4.72 6.08 -1.98
CA ASP A 47 5.79 6.67 -2.78
C ASP A 47 6.97 7.13 -1.91
N GLY A 48 6.68 7.84 -0.81
CA GLY A 48 7.70 8.27 0.14
C GLY A 48 8.40 7.10 0.83
N SER A 49 7.69 6.01 1.10
CA SER A 49 8.27 4.77 1.65
C SER A 49 9.19 4.11 0.63
N LEU A 50 8.72 3.89 -0.60
CA LEU A 50 9.51 3.32 -1.70
C LEU A 50 10.76 4.14 -2.00
N ALA A 51 10.66 5.47 -2.04
CA ALA A 51 11.81 6.34 -2.26
C ALA A 51 12.89 6.17 -1.17
N ARG A 52 12.49 5.93 0.09
CA ARG A 52 13.44 5.62 1.17
C ARG A 52 14.06 4.25 1.01
N LEU A 53 13.29 3.24 0.56
CA LEU A 53 13.80 1.90 0.28
C LEU A 53 14.89 1.94 -0.79
N VAL A 54 14.60 2.59 -1.92
CA VAL A 54 15.55 2.76 -3.02
C VAL A 54 16.83 3.48 -2.55
N LYS A 55 16.70 4.55 -1.76
CA LYS A 55 17.85 5.24 -1.16
C LYS A 55 18.65 4.35 -0.21
N SER A 56 18.01 3.40 0.47
CA SER A 56 18.66 2.41 1.33
C SER A 56 19.22 1.19 0.58
N GLY A 57 19.12 1.16 -0.75
CA GLY A 57 19.59 0.05 -1.58
C GLY A 57 18.71 -1.20 -1.48
N ARG A 58 17.42 -1.04 -1.15
CA ARG A 58 16.45 -2.13 -1.04
C ARG A 58 15.30 -1.95 -2.00
#